data_AF-A0A9Q9HSM3-F1
#
_entry.id   AF-A0A9Q9HSM3-F1
#
_cell.length_a   1.000
_cell.length_b   1.000
_cell.length_c   1.000
_cell.angle_alpha   90.00
_cell.angle_beta   90.00
_cell.angle_gamma   90.00
#
_symmetry.space_group_name_H-M   'P 1'
#
loop_
_entity.id
_entity.type
_entity.pdbx_description
1 polymer ?
#
loop_
_entity_poly.entity_id
_entity_poly.type
_entity_poly.pdbx_seq_one_letter_code
_entity_poly.pdbx_strand_id
1 'polypeptide(L)'
;MVSEQDKKLIRQSFESERMNIEAFVPAFYGNFFAVCPDIRSLFHEDLTQQEGKLLASLTHIAEALDDSGRLDSILQQQGEKHRKLEVSDAHFHGFISSFTSALADTLGPDWNSETQQAWVRFLTHVAFKMDFLTRR
;
A
#
# COMPACT_ATOMS: atom_id res chain seq x y z
N MET A 1 -7.09 -10.07 -10.30
CA MET A 1 -6.60 -11.07 -9.33
C MET A 1 -5.09 -10.92 -9.29
N VAL A 2 -4.48 -10.95 -8.11
CA VAL A 2 -3.03 -10.84 -7.95
C VAL A 2 -2.41 -12.20 -8.32
N SER A 3 -1.49 -12.21 -9.29
CA SER A 3 -0.86 -13.44 -9.80
C SER A 3 0.39 -13.84 -9.00
N GLU A 4 0.87 -15.07 -9.17
CA GLU A 4 2.17 -15.51 -8.61
C GLU A 4 3.33 -14.63 -9.07
N GLN A 5 3.29 -14.17 -10.32
CA GLN A 5 4.27 -13.23 -10.84
C GLN A 5 4.19 -11.87 -10.12
N ASP A 6 2.98 -11.37 -9.85
CA ASP A 6 2.82 -10.13 -9.10
C ASP A 6 3.42 -10.24 -7.69
N LYS A 7 3.14 -11.34 -6.99
CA LYS A 7 3.70 -11.61 -5.65
C LYS A 7 5.22 -11.67 -5.68
N LYS A 8 5.80 -12.33 -6.69
CA LYS A 8 7.26 -12.38 -6.87
C LYS A 8 7.84 -10.98 -7.03
N LEU A 9 7.27 -10.14 -7.90
CA LEU A 9 7.74 -8.76 -8.12
C LEU A 9 7.63 -7.89 -6.86
N ILE A 10 6.57 -8.07 -6.08
CA ILE A 10 6.37 -7.38 -4.79
C ILE A 10 7.44 -7.80 -3.78
N ARG A 11 7.71 -9.11 -3.63
CA ARG A 11 8.79 -9.59 -2.75
C ARG A 11 10.16 -9.05 -3.20
N GLN A 12 10.47 -9.15 -4.49
CA GLN A 12 11.72 -8.62 -5.05
C GLN A 12 11.90 -7.12 -4.81
N SER A 13 10.80 -6.34 -4.81
CA SER A 13 10.86 -4.92 -4.48
C SER A 13 11.34 -4.67 -3.06
N PHE A 14 10.90 -5.50 -2.09
CA PHE A 14 11.34 -5.41 -0.71
C PHE A 14 12.75 -5.98 -0.46
N GLU A 15 13.15 -6.96 -1.26
CA GLU A 15 14.47 -7.62 -1.17
C GLU A 15 15.58 -6.85 -1.93
N SER A 16 15.24 -5.85 -2.73
CA SER A 16 16.22 -5.06 -3.49
C SER A 16 17.19 -4.35 -2.55
N GLU A 17 18.48 -4.37 -2.90
CA GLU A 17 19.54 -3.62 -2.20
C GLU A 17 19.31 -2.10 -2.24
N ARG A 18 18.50 -1.61 -3.18
CA ARG A 18 18.12 -0.19 -3.28
C ARG A 18 16.98 0.18 -2.34
N MET A 19 16.25 -0.79 -1.81
CA MET A 19 15.11 -0.53 -0.95
C MET A 19 15.58 0.02 0.41
N ASN A 20 15.55 1.35 0.54
CA ASN A 20 15.82 2.03 1.80
C ASN A 20 14.50 2.42 2.46
N ILE A 21 14.07 1.64 3.45
CA ILE A 21 12.82 1.86 4.18
C ILE A 21 12.79 3.21 4.90
N GLU A 22 13.90 3.64 5.50
CA GLU A 22 13.99 4.89 6.24
C GLU A 22 13.81 6.12 5.33
N ALA A 23 14.17 6.00 4.05
CA ALA A 23 13.95 7.05 3.05
C ALA A 23 12.58 6.92 2.36
N PHE A 24 12.15 5.69 2.05
CA PHE A 24 10.91 5.40 1.35
C PHE A 24 9.68 5.91 2.12
N VAL A 25 9.61 5.64 3.42
CA VAL A 25 8.37 5.89 4.16
C VAL A 25 8.06 7.39 4.31
N PRO A 26 9.00 8.26 4.69
CA PRO A 26 8.76 9.70 4.71
C PRO A 26 8.37 10.25 3.34
N ALA A 27 9.00 9.76 2.26
CA ALA A 27 8.67 10.15 0.89
C ALA A 27 7.24 9.76 0.52
N PHE A 28 6.82 8.53 0.85
CA PHE A 28 5.45 8.07 0.65
C PHE A 28 4.43 8.95 1.40
N TYR A 29 4.60 9.19 2.70
CA TYR A 29 3.64 9.98 3.47
C TYR A 29 3.63 11.45 3.04
N GLY A 30 4.78 12.03 2.69
CA GLY A 30 4.86 13.36 2.10
C GLY A 30 4.03 13.48 0.83
N ASN A 31 4.18 12.53 -0.09
CA ASN A 31 3.39 12.46 -1.32
C ASN A 31 1.89 12.26 -1.02
N PHE A 32 1.57 11.35 -0.10
CA PHE A 32 0.18 11.03 0.21
C PHE A 32 -0.56 12.21 0.83
N PHE A 33 0.06 12.94 1.75
CA PHE A 33 -0.54 14.15 2.33
C PHE A 33 -0.57 15.33 1.37
N ALA A 34 0.32 15.38 0.37
CA ALA A 34 0.21 16.38 -0.70
C ALA A 34 -0.99 16.10 -1.62
N VAL A 35 -1.28 14.82 -1.90
CA VAL A 35 -2.40 14.41 -2.76
C VAL A 35 -3.74 14.43 -2.01
N CYS A 36 -3.74 14.05 -0.73
CA CYS A 36 -4.92 13.99 0.13
C CYS A 36 -4.67 14.76 1.44
N PRO A 37 -4.67 16.10 1.42
CA PRO A 37 -4.26 16.91 2.58
C PRO A 37 -5.19 16.77 3.79
N ASP A 38 -6.47 16.49 3.57
CA ASP A 38 -7.48 16.27 4.60
C ASP A 38 -7.19 15.02 5.44
N ILE A 39 -6.57 14.00 4.85
CA ILE A 39 -6.24 12.75 5.56
C ILE A 39 -5.17 12.94 6.62
N ARG A 40 -4.34 13.99 6.54
CA ARG A 40 -3.26 14.27 7.49
C ARG A 40 -3.77 14.34 8.94
N SER A 41 -4.99 14.82 9.12
CA SER A 41 -5.65 14.95 10.43
C SER A 41 -5.92 13.61 11.12
N LEU A 42 -5.94 12.51 10.36
CA LEU A 42 -6.18 11.14 10.87
C LEU A 42 -4.90 10.48 11.38
N PHE A 43 -3.73 11.08 11.15
CA PHE A 43 -2.43 10.54 11.54
C PHE A 43 -1.84 11.35 12.70
N HIS A 44 -1.08 10.67 13.56
CA HIS A 44 -0.34 11.33 14.64
C HIS A 44 0.68 12.34 14.08
N GLU A 45 1.14 13.26 14.93
CA GLU A 45 2.24 14.17 14.56
C GLU A 45 3.53 13.39 14.30
N ASP A 46 3.82 12.42 15.16
CA ASP A 46 4.91 11.45 15.01
C ASP A 46 4.42 10.23 14.22
N LEU A 47 4.95 10.07 13.01
CA LEU A 47 4.62 8.95 12.13
C LEU A 47 5.51 7.73 12.39
N THR A 48 6.66 7.86 13.05
CA THR A 48 7.72 6.84 13.11
C THR A 48 7.21 5.47 13.61
N GLN A 49 6.23 5.44 14.53
CA GLN A 49 5.58 4.20 14.97
C GLN A 49 4.60 3.58 13.95
N GLN A 50 4.02 4.40 13.07
CA GLN A 50 3.05 3.99 12.04
C GLN A 50 3.75 3.51 10.77
N GLU A 51 4.95 4.01 10.50
CA GLU A 51 5.81 3.66 9.35
C GLU A 51 6.17 2.16 9.32
N GLY A 52 6.72 1.64 10.42
CA GLY A 52 7.11 0.22 10.49
C GLY A 52 5.90 -0.73 10.41
N LYS A 53 4.72 -0.29 10.89
CA LYS A 53 3.50 -1.12 10.88
C LYS A 53 2.91 -1.27 9.48
N LEU A 54 2.94 -0.21 8.66
CA LEU A 54 2.39 -0.26 7.30
C LEU A 54 3.13 -1.27 6.43
N LEU A 55 4.45 -1.19 6.43
CA LEU A 55 5.28 -2.05 5.59
C LEU A 55 5.19 -3.52 6.00
N ALA A 56 5.33 -3.80 7.31
CA ALA A 56 5.15 -5.15 7.83
C ALA A 56 3.77 -5.73 7.48
N SER A 57 2.72 -4.90 7.53
CA SER A 57 1.38 -5.32 7.13
C SER A 57 1.30 -5.66 5.65
N LEU A 58 1.86 -4.85 4.75
CA LEU A 58 1.83 -5.10 3.31
C LEU A 58 2.63 -6.35 2.91
N THR A 59 3.79 -6.58 3.52
CA THR A 59 4.58 -7.81 3.32
C THR A 59 3.77 -9.03 3.77
N HIS A 60 3.18 -8.98 4.97
CA HIS A 60 2.37 -10.08 5.49
C HIS A 60 1.14 -10.36 4.64
N ILE A 61 0.47 -9.31 4.15
CA ILE A 61 -0.67 -9.44 3.23
C ILE A 61 -0.21 -10.12 1.93
N ALA A 62 0.92 -9.69 1.34
CA ALA A 62 1.45 -10.28 0.11
C ALA A 62 1.81 -11.77 0.27
N GLU A 63 2.30 -12.17 1.44
CA GLU A 63 2.57 -13.57 1.79
C GLU A 63 1.29 -14.39 2.01
N ALA A 64 0.28 -13.79 2.64
CA ALA A 64 -0.96 -14.46 3.01
C ALA A 64 -2.01 -14.50 1.87
N LEU A 65 -1.72 -13.95 0.69
CA LEU A 65 -2.63 -13.97 -0.46
C LEU A 65 -3.04 -15.38 -0.92
N ASP A 66 -2.27 -16.42 -0.56
CA ASP A 66 -2.53 -17.82 -0.93
C ASP A 66 -3.46 -18.58 0.04
N ASP A 67 -3.73 -18.07 1.25
CA ASP A 67 -4.48 -18.80 2.29
C ASP A 67 -5.64 -17.94 2.85
N SER A 68 -6.60 -17.63 1.97
CA SER A 68 -7.28 -16.33 1.99
C SER A 68 -8.57 -16.22 2.81
N GLY A 69 -8.97 -17.21 3.62
CA GLY A 69 -10.20 -17.10 4.43
C GLY A 69 -10.06 -16.10 5.59
N ARG A 70 -8.99 -16.23 6.36
CA ARG A 70 -8.74 -15.39 7.55
C ARG A 70 -8.29 -13.98 7.17
N LEU A 71 -7.47 -13.86 6.13
CA LEU A 71 -7.00 -12.58 5.63
C LEU A 71 -8.15 -11.69 5.15
N ASP A 72 -9.11 -12.27 4.42
CA ASP A 72 -10.29 -11.55 3.93
C ASP A 72 -11.09 -10.92 5.09
N SER A 73 -11.34 -11.68 6.17
CA SER A 73 -12.07 -11.16 7.34
C SER A 73 -11.30 -10.02 8.03
N ILE A 74 -9.98 -10.11 8.11
CA ILE A 74 -9.14 -9.05 8.69
C ILE A 74 -9.23 -7.78 7.83
N LEU A 75 -9.10 -7.91 6.51
CA LEU A 75 -9.16 -6.77 5.59
C LEU A 75 -10.54 -6.10 5.61
N GLN A 76 -11.63 -6.87 5.68
CA GLN A 76 -12.98 -6.31 5.83
C GLN A 76 -13.13 -5.51 7.13
N GLN A 77 -12.68 -6.05 8.26
CA GLN A 77 -12.69 -5.33 9.54
C GLN A 77 -11.84 -4.05 9.50
N GLN A 78 -10.71 -4.08 8.80
CA GLN A 78 -9.91 -2.88 8.58
C GLN A 78 -10.68 -1.87 7.70
N GLY A 79 -11.35 -2.33 6.66
CA GLY A 79 -12.22 -1.49 5.81
C GLY A 79 -13.28 -0.74 6.60
N GLU A 80 -13.99 -1.43 7.50
CA GLU A 80 -14.98 -0.81 8.39
C GLU A 80 -14.38 0.30 9.27
N LYS A 81 -13.19 0.07 9.84
CA LYS A 81 -12.49 1.08 10.63
C LYS A 81 -12.10 2.30 9.79
N HIS A 82 -11.62 2.08 8.56
CA HIS A 82 -11.25 3.18 7.66
C HIS A 82 -12.49 4.01 7.29
N ARG A 83 -13.63 3.37 6.98
CA ARG A 83 -14.89 4.10 6.71
C ARG A 83 -15.38 4.91 7.91
N LYS A 84 -15.24 4.39 9.14
CA LYS A 84 -15.58 5.15 10.37
C LYS A 84 -14.71 6.39 10.57
N LEU A 85 -13.54 6.44 9.96
CA LEU A 85 -12.64 7.60 9.92
C LEU A 85 -12.85 8.47 8.67
N GLU A 86 -13.96 8.27 7.96
CA GLU A 86 -14.32 9.03 6.74
C GLU A 86 -13.31 8.88 5.59
N VAL A 87 -12.54 7.78 5.59
CA VAL A 87 -11.68 7.44 4.44
C VAL A 87 -12.56 7.12 3.23
N SER A 88 -12.16 7.61 2.06
CA SER A 88 -12.91 7.50 0.81
C SER A 88 -12.14 6.73 -0.27
N ASP A 89 -12.81 6.39 -1.37
CA ASP A 89 -12.17 5.81 -2.56
C ASP A 89 -11.08 6.74 -3.13
N ALA A 90 -11.28 8.06 -3.06
CA ALA A 90 -10.29 9.04 -3.49
C ALA A 90 -9.00 8.96 -2.65
N HIS A 91 -9.12 8.71 -1.35
CA HIS A 91 -7.97 8.49 -0.48
C HIS A 91 -7.21 7.21 -0.86
N PHE A 92 -7.90 6.13 -1.23
CA PHE A 92 -7.22 4.92 -1.71
C PHE A 92 -6.54 5.13 -3.07
N HIS A 93 -7.13 5.90 -3.98
CA HIS A 93 -6.45 6.30 -5.21
C HIS A 93 -5.18 7.10 -4.93
N GLY A 94 -5.24 8.10 -4.02
CA GLY A 94 -4.09 8.89 -3.60
C GLY A 94 -3.02 8.05 -2.88
N PHE A 95 -3.44 7.07 -2.09
CA PHE A 95 -2.54 6.12 -1.44
C PHE A 95 -1.77 5.31 -2.49
N ILE A 96 -2.48 4.70 -3.46
CA ILE A 96 -1.87 3.85 -4.49
C ILE A 96 -0.89 4.64 -5.35
N SER A 97 -1.27 5.84 -5.80
CA SER A 97 -0.39 6.68 -6.62
C SER A 97 0.84 7.14 -5.85
N SER A 98 0.67 7.59 -4.60
CA SER A 98 1.79 8.07 -3.76
C SER A 98 2.75 6.95 -3.38
N PHE A 99 2.23 5.76 -3.06
CA PHE A 99 3.03 4.60 -2.69
C PHE A 99 3.86 4.10 -3.88
N THR A 100 3.23 3.97 -5.05
CA THR A 100 3.93 3.52 -6.26
C THR A 100 4.93 4.55 -6.78
N SER A 101 4.66 5.85 -6.65
CA SER A 101 5.64 6.90 -6.95
C SER A 101 6.84 6.82 -6.02
N ALA A 102 6.64 6.67 -4.71
CA ALA A 102 7.73 6.56 -3.75
C ALA A 102 8.58 5.30 -3.98
N LEU A 103 7.96 4.19 -4.40
CA LEU A 103 8.69 2.97 -4.79
C LEU A 103 9.53 3.21 -6.05
N ALA A 104 8.97 3.90 -7.05
CA ALA A 104 9.70 4.23 -8.27
C ALA A 104 10.94 5.06 -7.98
N ASP A 105 10.80 6.08 -7.13
CA ASP A 105 11.92 6.95 -6.72
C ASP A 105 12.98 6.18 -5.92
N THR A 106 12.54 5.27 -5.04
CA THR A 106 13.44 4.49 -4.17
C THR A 106 14.20 3.41 -4.95
N LEU A 107 13.50 2.64 -5.78
CA LEU A 107 14.06 1.52 -6.52
C LEU A 107 14.80 1.96 -7.79
N GLY A 108 14.47 3.14 -8.33
CA GLY A 108 15.17 3.74 -9.45
C GLY A 108 15.31 2.79 -10.63
N PRO A 109 16.55 2.39 -11.04
CA PRO A 109 16.77 1.48 -12.16
C PRO A 109 16.09 0.11 -12.04
N ASP A 110 15.82 -0.36 -10.81
CA ASP A 110 15.16 -1.65 -10.57
C ASP A 110 13.65 -1.55 -10.79
N TRP A 111 13.10 -0.33 -10.88
CA TRP A 111 11.68 -0.08 -11.14
C TRP A 111 11.35 -0.15 -12.63
N ASN A 112 10.40 -1.01 -12.99
CA ASN A 112 9.93 -1.16 -14.37
C ASN A 112 8.40 -1.24 -14.45
N SER A 113 7.87 -1.21 -15.68
CA SER A 113 6.42 -1.21 -15.91
C SER A 113 5.71 -2.45 -15.34
N GLU A 114 6.34 -3.62 -15.39
CA GLU A 114 5.75 -4.84 -14.83
C GLU A 114 5.62 -4.75 -13.31
N THR A 115 6.67 -4.27 -12.65
CA THR A 115 6.72 -4.07 -11.19
C THR A 115 5.68 -3.04 -10.76
N GLN A 116 5.58 -1.92 -11.45
CA GLN A 116 4.55 -0.90 -11.19
C GLN A 116 3.14 -1.49 -11.30
N GLN A 117 2.85 -2.22 -12.38
CA GLN A 117 1.54 -2.80 -12.58
C GLN A 117 1.21 -3.87 -11.52
N ALA A 118 2.20 -4.67 -11.09
CA ALA A 118 2.03 -5.64 -10.01
C ALA A 118 1.63 -4.95 -8.70
N TRP A 119 2.32 -3.88 -8.33
CA TRP A 119 2.00 -3.08 -7.15
C TRP A 119 0.61 -2.44 -7.23
N VAL A 120 0.25 -1.84 -8.37
CA VAL A 120 -1.09 -1.25 -8.56
C VAL A 120 -2.17 -2.33 -8.42
N ARG A 121 -2.00 -3.50 -9.05
CA ARG A 121 -2.96 -4.61 -8.93
C ARG A 121 -3.09 -5.09 -7.49
N PHE A 122 -1.98 -5.23 -6.78
CA PHE A 122 -1.96 -5.67 -5.39
C PHE A 122 -2.66 -4.69 -4.46
N LEU A 123 -2.27 -3.42 -4.47
CA LEU A 123 -2.87 -2.41 -3.60
C LEU A 123 -4.35 -2.17 -3.93
N THR A 124 -4.73 -2.22 -5.21
CA THR A 124 -6.14 -2.17 -5.63
C THR A 124 -6.91 -3.39 -5.11
N HIS A 125 -6.29 -4.58 -5.12
CA HIS A 125 -6.92 -5.79 -4.57
C HIS A 125 -7.12 -5.68 -3.07
N VAL A 126 -6.13 -5.17 -2.33
CA VAL A 126 -6.26 -4.91 -0.88
C VAL A 126 -7.37 -3.91 -0.61
N ALA A 127 -7.42 -2.79 -1.34
CA ALA A 127 -8.49 -1.81 -1.24
C ALA A 127 -9.88 -2.44 -1.48
N PHE A 128 -10.00 -3.26 -2.54
CA PHE A 128 -11.22 -4.00 -2.83
C PHE A 128 -11.66 -4.93 -1.70
N LYS A 129 -10.71 -5.66 -1.09
CA LYS A 129 -10.98 -6.52 0.08
C LYS A 129 -11.38 -5.73 1.32
N MET A 130 -10.97 -4.46 1.40
CA MET A 130 -11.40 -3.51 2.42
C MET A 130 -12.70 -2.76 2.05
N ASP A 131 -13.42 -3.20 1.00
CA ASP A 131 -14.65 -2.58 0.49
C ASP A 131 -14.46 -1.16 -0.11
N PHE A 132 -13.26 -0.83 -0.59
CA PHE A 132 -12.98 0.37 -1.36
C PHE A 132 -12.76 0.06 -2.84
N LEU A 133 -12.95 1.04 -3.73
CA LEU A 133 -12.77 0.86 -5.18
C LEU A 133 -13.65 -0.27 -5.76
N THR A 134 -14.85 -0.45 -5.19
CA THR A 134 -15.76 -1.56 -5.53
C THR A 134 -16.62 -1.29 -6.76
N ARG A 135 -16.65 -0.05 -7.26
CA ARG A 135 -17.39 0.35 -8.46
C ARG A 135 -16.42 0.50 -9.64
N ARG A 136 -16.68 -0.23 -10.72
CA ARG A 136 -16.00 -0.10 -12.02
C ARG A 136 -16.49 1.12 -12.78
#